data_AF-A0A4Q8MA79-F1
#
_entry.id   AF-A0A4Q8MA79-F1
#
_cell.length_a   1.000
_cell.length_b   1.000
_cell.length_c   1.000
_cell.angle_alpha   90.00
_cell.angle_beta   90.00
_cell.angle_gamma   90.00
#
_symmetry.space_group_name_H-M   'P 1'
#
loop_
_entity.id
_entity.type
_entity.pdbx_description
1 polymer ?
#
loop_
_entity_poly.entity_id
_entity_poly.type
_entity_poly.pdbx_seq_one_letter_code
_entity_poly.pdbx_strand_id
1 'polypeptide(L)'
;MKRKKRRIDLFVVPLIAWLGVLAIGMALSHDVELQNVPGYPNRGQLVLYVFLPLSMVLSNLLVLWASLLIPRWISYLLFFFKCRFGVAVFALFGGGV
;
A
#
# COMPACT_ATOMS: atom_id res chain seq x y z
N MET A 1 15.24 4.40 25.47
CA MET A 1 13.95 4.74 24.81
C MET A 1 14.04 5.12 23.32
N LYS A 2 15.01 5.95 22.86
CA LYS A 2 15.08 6.45 21.47
C LYS A 2 15.05 5.39 20.34
N ARG A 3 15.59 4.19 20.58
CA ARG A 3 15.66 3.09 19.58
C ARG A 3 14.33 2.37 19.31
N LYS A 4 13.38 2.36 20.25
CA LYS A 4 12.02 1.82 20.01
C LYS A 4 11.17 2.80 19.21
N LYS A 5 11.32 4.12 19.48
CA LYS A 5 10.59 5.20 18.80
C LYS A 5 10.90 5.25 17.29
N ARG A 6 12.19 5.26 16.91
CA ARG A 6 12.62 5.20 15.49
C ARG A 6 12.09 3.99 14.73
N ARG A 7 11.88 2.86 15.41
CA ARG A 7 11.37 1.65 14.76
C ARG A 7 9.91 1.83 14.34
N ILE A 8 9.10 2.49 15.17
CA ILE A 8 7.69 2.77 14.90
C ILE A 8 7.56 3.78 13.75
N ASP A 9 8.36 4.84 13.75
CA ASP A 9 8.30 5.90 12.72
C ASP A 9 8.51 5.34 11.28
N LEU A 10 9.43 4.37 11.13
CA LEU A 10 9.76 3.72 9.85
C LEU A 10 8.61 2.88 9.28
N PHE A 11 7.66 2.43 10.10
CA PHE A 11 6.51 1.63 9.66
C PHE A 11 5.21 2.43 9.64
N VAL A 12 5.11 3.48 10.46
CA VAL A 12 3.93 4.36 10.53
C VAL A 12 3.84 5.28 9.32
N VAL A 13 4.94 5.91 8.89
CA VAL A 13 4.93 6.81 7.72
C VAL A 13 4.43 6.11 6.45
N PRO A 14 4.93 4.91 6.10
CA PRO A 14 4.43 4.18 4.93
C PRO A 14 3.01 3.64 5.13
N LEU A 15 2.61 3.29 6.36
CA LEU A 15 1.22 2.91 6.66
C LEU A 15 0.25 4.06 6.35
N ILE A 16 0.57 5.28 6.77
CA ILE A 16 -0.22 6.48 6.47
C ILE A 16 -0.26 6.73 4.96
N ALA A 17 0.88 6.63 4.27
CA ALA A 17 0.93 6.81 2.82
C ALA A 17 0.01 5.81 2.09
N TRP A 18 0.06 4.52 2.44
CA TRP A 18 -0.80 3.50 1.83
C TRP A 18 -2.28 3.68 2.17
N LEU A 19 -2.61 4.15 3.37
CA LEU A 19 -3.98 4.53 3.73
C LEU A 19 -4.49 5.70 2.88
N GLY A 20 -3.63 6.69 2.61
CA GLY A 20 -3.96 7.79 1.71
C GLY A 20 -4.25 7.32 0.29
N VAL A 21 -3.38 6.45 -0.26
CA VAL A 21 -3.59 5.87 -1.59
C VAL A 21 -4.86 5.01 -1.63
N LEU A 22 -5.16 4.24 -0.57
CA LEU A 22 -6.39 3.46 -0.45
C LEU A 22 -7.64 4.35 -0.47
N ALA A 23 -7.63 5.46 0.27
CA ALA A 23 -8.74 6.41 0.31
C ALA A 23 -9.00 7.02 -1.08
N ILE A 24 -7.94 7.41 -1.80
CA ILE A 24 -8.04 7.90 -3.18
C ILE A 24 -8.60 6.81 -4.10
N GLY A 25 -8.10 5.58 -4.00
CA GLY A 25 -8.61 4.45 -4.79
C GLY A 25 -10.10 4.15 -4.55
N MET A 26 -10.56 4.24 -3.30
CA MET A 26 -11.98 4.06 -2.95
C MET A 26 -12.85 5.19 -3.49
N ALA A 27 -12.41 6.45 -3.36
CA ALA A 27 -13.13 7.60 -3.90
C ALA A 27 -13.28 7.52 -5.42
N LEU A 28 -12.17 7.24 -6.13
CA LEU A 28 -12.18 7.03 -7.56
C LEU A 28 -13.08 5.85 -7.97
N SER A 29 -13.07 4.74 -7.23
CA SER A 29 -13.94 3.61 -7.57
C SER A 29 -15.43 3.95 -7.46
N HIS A 30 -15.80 4.78 -6.47
CA HIS A 30 -17.17 5.25 -6.31
C HIS A 30 -17.61 6.17 -7.46
N ASP A 31 -16.77 7.13 -7.83
CA ASP A 31 -17.08 8.10 -8.88
C ASP A 31 -17.10 7.46 -10.28
N VAL A 32 -16.25 6.45 -10.54
CA VAL A 32 -16.16 5.81 -11.85
C VAL A 32 -17.28 4.80 -12.09
N GLU A 33 -17.78 4.10 -11.07
CA GLU A 33 -19.01 3.31 -11.20
C GLU A 33 -20.22 4.16 -11.63
N LEU A 34 -20.19 5.47 -11.34
CA LEU A 34 -21.25 6.41 -11.72
C LEU A 34 -21.10 6.98 -13.14
N GLN A 35 -19.90 6.96 -13.71
CA GLN A 35 -19.60 7.76 -14.91
C GLN A 35 -19.70 6.99 -16.25
N ASN A 36 -19.52 5.66 -16.31
CA ASN A 36 -19.68 4.85 -17.56
C ASN A 36 -19.10 5.50 -18.85
N VAL A 37 -18.03 6.29 -18.75
CA VAL A 37 -17.43 7.00 -19.90
C VAL A 37 -16.26 6.18 -20.48
N PRO A 38 -16.15 6.02 -21.82
CA PRO A 38 -14.99 5.41 -22.45
C PRO A 38 -13.69 6.15 -22.11
N GLY A 39 -12.64 5.42 -21.71
CA GLY A 39 -11.34 5.98 -21.30
C GLY A 39 -11.13 6.07 -19.79
N TYR A 40 -12.16 5.78 -18.98
CA TYR A 40 -12.01 5.58 -17.54
C TYR A 40 -11.49 4.17 -17.24
N PRO A 41 -10.71 3.99 -16.15
CA PRO A 41 -10.17 2.68 -15.79
C PRO A 41 -11.28 1.65 -15.64
N ASN A 42 -11.09 0.51 -16.32
CA ASN A 42 -12.06 -0.58 -16.33
C ASN A 42 -12.26 -1.10 -14.90
N ARG A 43 -13.40 -1.75 -14.63
CA ARG A 43 -13.72 -2.29 -13.28
C ARG A 43 -12.57 -3.11 -12.67
N GLY A 44 -11.82 -3.87 -13.47
CA GLY A 44 -10.64 -4.62 -13.02
C GLY A 44 -9.45 -3.76 -12.59
N GLN A 45 -9.22 -2.59 -13.21
CA GLN A 45 -8.19 -1.63 -12.82
C GLN A 45 -8.60 -0.90 -11.53
N LEU A 46 -9.88 -0.56 -11.36
CA LEU A 46 -10.41 0.00 -10.11
C LEU A 46 -10.24 -0.95 -8.92
N VAL A 47 -10.51 -2.24 -9.13
CA VAL A 47 -10.23 -3.29 -8.14
C VAL A 47 -8.76 -3.27 -7.74
N LEU A 48 -7.82 -3.15 -8.69
CA LEU A 48 -6.39 -3.05 -8.38
C LEU A 48 -6.05 -1.79 -7.57
N TYR A 49 -6.66 -0.63 -7.86
CA TYR A 49 -6.43 0.60 -7.11
C TYR A 49 -6.94 0.56 -5.67
N VAL A 50 -7.84 -0.35 -5.31
CA VAL A 50 -8.31 -0.54 -3.93
C VAL A 50 -7.59 -1.72 -3.26
N PHE A 51 -7.53 -2.87 -3.92
CA PHE A 51 -6.96 -4.08 -3.32
C PHE A 51 -5.44 -3.98 -3.13
N LEU A 52 -4.72 -3.33 -4.04
CA LEU A 52 -3.27 -3.22 -3.91
C LEU A 52 -2.89 -2.35 -2.70
N PRO A 53 -3.39 -1.11 -2.53
CA PRO A 53 -3.12 -0.32 -1.33
C PRO A 53 -3.60 -1.00 -0.06
N LEU A 54 -4.77 -1.66 -0.07
CA LEU A 54 -5.28 -2.42 1.07
C LEU A 54 -4.32 -3.54 1.48
N SER A 55 -3.84 -4.33 0.53
CA SER A 55 -2.85 -5.39 0.78
C SER A 55 -1.55 -4.84 1.37
N MET A 56 -1.15 -3.64 0.95
CA MET A 56 0.03 -2.94 1.47
C MET A 56 -0.20 -2.41 2.88
N VAL A 57 -1.39 -1.92 3.23
CA VAL A 57 -1.75 -1.55 4.60
C VAL A 57 -1.69 -2.79 5.51
N LEU A 58 -2.38 -3.87 5.13
CA LEU A 58 -2.46 -5.10 5.93
C LEU A 58 -1.09 -5.73 6.17
N SER A 59 -0.28 -5.86 5.12
CA SER A 59 1.06 -6.40 5.27
C SER A 59 1.99 -5.47 6.05
N ASN A 60 1.72 -4.16 6.11
CA ASN A 60 2.52 -3.23 6.94
C ASN A 60 2.18 -3.41 8.41
N LEU A 61 0.89 -3.59 8.73
CA LEU A 61 0.45 -3.94 10.07
C LEU A 61 1.06 -5.28 10.51
N LEU A 62 1.10 -6.28 9.61
CA LEU A 62 1.72 -7.57 9.87
C LEU A 62 3.23 -7.44 10.12
N VAL A 63 3.95 -6.68 9.30
CA VAL A 63 5.40 -6.46 9.49
C VAL A 63 5.66 -5.63 10.75
N LEU A 64 4.82 -4.64 11.06
CA LEU A 64 4.93 -3.85 12.29
C LEU A 64 4.75 -4.76 13.52
N TRP A 65 3.72 -5.61 13.52
CA TRP A 65 3.48 -6.58 14.57
C TRP A 65 4.64 -7.59 14.69
N ALA A 66 5.06 -8.18 13.58
CA ALA A 66 6.19 -9.10 13.54
C ALA A 66 7.50 -8.42 13.99
N SER A 67 7.71 -7.13 13.70
CA SER A 67 8.92 -6.39 14.08
C SER A 67 9.14 -6.27 15.59
N LEU A 68 8.11 -6.58 16.39
CA LEU A 68 8.19 -6.73 17.84
C LEU A 68 8.82 -8.07 18.24
N LEU A 69 8.74 -9.08 17.38
CA LEU A 69 9.17 -10.46 17.59
C LEU A 69 10.47 -10.81 16.86
N ILE A 70 10.75 -10.20 15.70
CA ILE A 70 11.92 -10.52 14.86
C ILE A 70 13.07 -9.50 14.96
N PRO A 71 14.32 -9.90 14.65
CA PRO A 71 15.47 -9.01 14.56
C PRO A 71 15.26 -7.83 13.60
N ARG A 72 15.75 -6.64 13.98
CA ARG A 72 15.54 -5.37 13.25
C ARG A 72 15.92 -5.43 11.78
N TRP A 73 17.03 -6.08 11.46
CA TRP A 73 17.55 -6.15 10.10
C TRP A 73 16.61 -6.94 9.17
N ILE A 74 15.97 -8.00 9.68
CA ILE A 74 14.96 -8.77 8.95
C ILE A 74 13.71 -7.91 8.70
N SER A 75 13.23 -7.17 9.70
CA SER A 75 12.08 -6.29 9.52
C SER A 75 12.32 -5.21 8.46
N TYR A 76 13.53 -4.64 8.41
CA TYR A 76 13.91 -3.67 7.38
C TYR A 76 14.02 -4.31 6.00
N LEU A 77 14.55 -5.53 5.91
CA LEU A 77 14.64 -6.27 4.65
C LEU A 77 13.23 -6.55 4.09
N LEU A 78 12.32 -7.06 4.92
CA LEU A 78 10.93 -7.34 4.54
C LEU A 78 10.20 -6.06 4.09
N PHE A 79 10.40 -4.96 4.82
CA PHE A 79 9.83 -3.67 4.46
C PHE A 79 10.29 -3.21 3.07
N PHE A 80 11.59 -3.29 2.82
CA PHE A 80 12.19 -2.80 1.59
C PHE A 80 11.76 -3.61 0.37
N PHE A 81 11.74 -4.94 0.48
CA PHE A 81 11.22 -5.82 -0.57
C PHE A 81 9.75 -5.53 -0.87
N LYS A 82 8.94 -5.37 0.17
CA LYS A 82 7.51 -5.12 0.02
C LYS A 82 7.21 -3.78 -0.64
N CYS A 83 7.88 -2.69 -0.23
CA CYS A 83 7.71 -1.38 -0.87
C CYS A 83 8.08 -1.42 -2.35
N ARG A 84 9.18 -2.08 -2.71
CA ARG A 84 9.59 -2.22 -4.11
C ARG A 84 8.60 -3.06 -4.91
N PHE A 85 8.15 -4.18 -4.35
CA PHE A 85 7.15 -5.04 -4.98
C PHE A 85 5.83 -4.30 -5.19
N GLY A 86 5.34 -3.57 -4.19
CA GLY A 86 4.11 -2.80 -4.30
C GLY A 86 4.16 -1.69 -5.34
N VAL A 87 5.28 -0.95 -5.39
CA VAL A 87 5.49 0.06 -6.44
C VAL A 87 5.61 -0.57 -7.83
N ALA A 88 6.30 -1.71 -7.95
CA ALA A 88 6.42 -2.41 -9.23
C ALA A 88 5.07 -2.93 -9.74
N VAL A 89 4.26 -3.55 -8.87
CA VAL A 89 2.91 -4.00 -9.22
C VAL A 89 2.02 -2.81 -9.56
N PHE A 90 2.09 -1.72 -8.80
CA PHE A 90 1.33 -0.50 -9.12
C PHE A 90 1.75 0.09 -10.48
N ALA A 91 3.04 0.15 -10.79
CA ALA A 91 3.52 0.67 -12.06
C ALA A 91 3.13 -0.22 -13.25
N LEU A 92 3.23 -1.54 -13.10
CA LEU A 92 2.93 -2.51 -14.17
C LEU A 92 1.44 -2.63 -14.46
N PHE A 93 0.57 -2.52 -13.44
CA PHE A 93 -0.86 -2.79 -13.58
C PHE A 93 -1.76 -1.57 -13.38
N GLY A 94 -1.27 -0.52 -12.72
CA GLY A 94 -1.97 0.75 -12.48
C GLY A 94 -1.39 1.96 -13.25
N GLY A 95 -0.27 1.80 -13.97
CA GLY A 95 0.31 2.87 -14.80
C GLY A 95 -0.42 3.10 -16.14
N GLY A 96 -1.26 2.16 -16.55
CA GLY A 96 -2.04 2.24 -17.80
C GLY A 96 -1.23 1.96 -19.07
N VAL A 97 -1.64 0.91 -19.78
CA VAL A 97 -1.85 0.96 -21.22
C VAL A 97 -3.33 1.26 -21.42
#